data_AF-A0A7S2J9L1-F1
#
_entry.id   AF-A0A7S2J9L1-F1
#
_cell.length_a   1.000
_cell.length_b   1.000
_cell.length_c   1.000
_cell.angle_alpha   90.00
_cell.angle_beta   90.00
_cell.angle_gamma   90.00
#
_symmetry.space_group_name_H-M   'P 1'
#
loop_
_entity.id
_entity.type
_entity.pdbx_description
1 polymer ?
#
loop_
_entity_poly.entity_id
_entity_poly.type
_entity_poly.pdbx_seq_one_letter_code
_entity_poly.pdbx_strand_id
1 'polypeptide(L)'
;EQLPLDSERMPLLASLVGASSGVTIVIYTRALRKAPFFSRPWEHVIFGVFGGAWGANKLVQATAYYEDLCEKLILDKMARNQGVLDEKYRALLGSKYAKYFPDSA
;
A
#
# COMPACT_ATOMS: atom_id res chain seq x y z
N GLU A 1 -19.23 -13.03 -3.02
CA GLU A 1 -18.77 -13.58 -1.73
C GLU A 1 -17.25 -13.74 -1.80
N GLN A 2 -16.50 -12.71 -1.40
CA GLN A 2 -15.04 -12.75 -1.34
C GLN A 2 -14.66 -13.28 0.04
N LEU A 3 -14.01 -14.44 0.05
CA LEU A 3 -13.62 -15.16 1.26
C LEU A 3 -12.65 -14.31 2.12
N PRO A 4 -12.73 -14.38 3.45
CA PRO A 4 -11.86 -13.64 4.38
C PRO A 4 -10.35 -14.01 4.30
N LEU A 5 -9.95 -14.92 3.41
CA LEU A 5 -8.57 -15.39 3.26
C LEU A 5 -7.60 -14.34 2.70
N ASP A 6 -8.08 -13.29 2.02
CA ASP A 6 -7.18 -12.31 1.38
C ASP A 6 -6.54 -11.33 2.39
N SER A 7 -7.20 -11.06 3.52
CA SER A 7 -6.68 -10.14 4.54
C SER A 7 -5.46 -10.73 5.28
N GLU A 8 -5.45 -12.04 5.57
CA GLU A 8 -4.32 -12.70 6.24
C GLU A 8 -3.16 -13.01 5.28
N ARG A 9 -3.44 -13.22 3.99
CA ARG A 9 -2.41 -13.50 2.98
C ARG A 9 -1.56 -12.28 2.66
N MET A 10 -2.15 -11.08 2.64
CA MET A 10 -1.43 -9.85 2.34
C MET A 10 -0.21 -9.57 3.24
N PRO A 11 -0.29 -9.62 4.58
CA PRO A 11 0.87 -9.41 5.44
C PRO A 11 1.90 -10.54 5.30
N LEU A 12 1.48 -11.78 5.07
CA LEU A 12 2.39 -12.91 4.84
C LEU A 12 3.16 -12.75 3.52
N LEU A 13 2.46 -12.41 2.45
CA LEU A 13 3.06 -12.14 1.14
C LEU A 13 3.96 -10.90 1.19
N ALA A 14 3.54 -9.83 1.85
CA ALA A 14 4.36 -8.63 2.05
C ALA A 14 5.63 -8.96 2.85
N SER A 15 5.52 -9.80 3.87
CA SER A 15 6.68 -10.26 4.64
C SER A 15 7.64 -11.09 3.79
N LEU A 16 7.12 -12.03 2.99
CA LEU A 16 7.92 -12.88 2.11
C LEU A 16 8.64 -12.07 1.01
N VAL A 17 7.91 -11.17 0.35
CA VAL A 17 8.45 -10.27 -0.68
C VAL A 17 9.45 -9.29 -0.05
N GLY A 18 9.14 -8.75 1.12
CA GLY A 18 10.01 -7.87 1.87
C GLY A 18 11.32 -8.55 2.28
N ALA A 19 11.23 -9.76 2.84
CA ALA A 19 12.39 -10.54 3.26
C ALA A 19 13.30 -10.91 2.08
N SER A 20 12.73 -11.42 0.99
CA SER A 20 13.49 -11.77 -0.22
C SER A 20 14.14 -10.55 -0.88
N SER A 21 13.41 -9.43 -0.97
CA SER A 21 13.95 -8.16 -1.48
C SER A 21 15.05 -7.63 -0.57
N GLY A 22 14.87 -7.68 0.74
CA GLY A 22 15.88 -7.23 1.71
C GLY A 22 17.17 -8.05 1.64
N VAL A 23 17.08 -9.39 1.55
CA VAL A 23 18.26 -10.25 1.35
C VAL A 23 18.94 -9.91 0.03
N THR A 24 18.17 -9.70 -1.04
CA THR A 24 18.72 -9.30 -2.35
C THR A 24 19.47 -7.97 -2.25
N ILE A 25 18.93 -6.99 -1.54
CA ILE A 25 19.57 -5.68 -1.31
C ILE A 25 20.88 -5.84 -0.55
N VAL A 26 20.94 -6.67 0.51
CA VAL A 26 22.17 -6.90 1.29
C VAL A 26 23.23 -7.62 0.44
N ILE A 27 22.85 -8.62 -0.35
CA ILE A 27 23.75 -9.30 -1.31
C ILE A 27 24.27 -8.29 -2.34
N TYR A 28 23.39 -7.46 -2.90
CA TYR A 28 23.75 -6.46 -3.90
C TYR A 28 24.70 -5.39 -3.34
N THR A 29 24.43 -4.86 -2.14
CA THR A 29 25.35 -3.90 -1.49
C THR A 29 26.72 -4.49 -1.21
N ARG A 30 26.81 -5.79 -0.90
CA ARG A 30 28.09 -6.48 -0.78
C ARG A 30 28.79 -6.67 -2.12
N ALA A 31 28.03 -7.04 -3.16
CA ALA A 31 28.54 -7.18 -4.52
C ALA A 31 29.22 -5.87 -4.98
N LEU A 32 28.57 -4.73 -4.72
CA LEU A 32 29.12 -3.40 -5.01
C LEU A 32 30.43 -3.11 -4.28
N ARG A 33 30.62 -3.65 -3.06
CA ARG A 33 31.86 -3.50 -2.27
C ARG A 33 32.92 -4.55 -2.59
N LYS A 34 32.67 -5.45 -3.55
CA LYS A 34 33.52 -6.62 -3.86
C LYS A 34 33.82 -7.50 -2.63
N ALA A 35 32.93 -7.47 -1.63
CA ALA A 35 33.08 -8.26 -0.41
C ALA A 35 32.50 -9.67 -0.61
N PRO A 36 32.99 -10.71 0.09
CA PRO A 36 32.44 -12.05 -0.04
C PRO A 36 31.00 -12.08 0.49
N PHE A 37 30.08 -12.66 -0.30
CA PHE A 37 28.63 -12.53 -0.11
C PHE A 37 28.12 -12.94 1.28
N PHE A 38 28.68 -13.99 1.86
CA PHE A 38 28.22 -14.58 3.13
C PHE A 38 29.18 -14.38 4.31
N SER A 39 30.10 -13.40 4.22
CA SER A 39 31.08 -13.15 5.28
C SER A 39 30.45 -12.84 6.65
N ARG A 40 29.23 -12.27 6.65
CA ARG A 40 28.46 -11.96 7.85
C ARG A 40 27.01 -12.40 7.66
N PRO A 41 26.70 -13.69 7.95
CA PRO A 41 25.36 -14.24 7.71
C PRO A 41 24.28 -13.55 8.54
N TRP A 42 24.63 -13.03 9.71
CA TRP A 42 23.70 -12.29 10.58
C TRP A 42 23.17 -10.99 9.95
N GLU A 43 23.94 -10.33 9.07
CA GLU A 43 23.49 -9.09 8.41
C GLU A 43 22.33 -9.37 7.44
N HIS A 44 22.34 -10.53 6.78
CA HIS A 44 21.24 -10.97 5.91
C HIS A 44 19.97 -11.27 6.70
N VAL A 45 20.10 -11.76 7.94
CA VAL A 45 18.95 -12.05 8.81
C VAL A 45 18.36 -10.77 9.39
N ILE A 46 19.20 -9.90 9.96
CA ILE A 46 18.74 -8.68 10.65
C ILE A 46 18.31 -7.61 9.65
N PHE A 47 19.18 -7.23 8.72
CA PHE A 47 18.88 -6.14 7.78
C PHE A 47 18.14 -6.62 6.54
N GLY A 48 18.38 -7.86 6.11
CA GLY A 48 17.71 -8.43 4.94
C GLY A 48 16.31 -8.94 5.28
N VAL A 49 16.22 -10.05 5.99
CA VAL A 49 14.94 -10.73 6.27
C VAL A 49 14.06 -9.89 7.20
N PHE A 50 14.54 -9.57 8.40
CA PHE A 50 13.74 -8.86 9.40
C PHE A 50 13.47 -7.41 8.99
N GLY A 51 14.52 -6.67 8.60
CA GLY A 51 14.40 -5.31 8.10
C GLY A 51 13.50 -5.20 6.86
N GLY A 52 13.68 -6.09 5.88
CA GLY A 52 12.87 -6.14 4.67
C GLY A 52 11.41 -6.50 4.93
N ALA A 53 11.14 -7.54 5.73
CA ALA A 53 9.76 -7.93 6.08
C ALA A 53 9.05 -6.84 6.88
N TRP A 54 9.70 -6.26 7.89
CA TRP A 54 9.13 -5.17 8.68
C TRP A 54 8.83 -3.94 7.81
N GLY A 55 9.77 -3.56 6.95
CA GLY A 55 9.61 -2.43 6.02
C GLY A 55 8.45 -2.64 5.05
N ALA A 56 8.33 -3.82 4.46
CA ALA A 56 7.24 -4.14 3.53
C ALA A 56 5.87 -4.12 4.22
N ASN A 57 5.75 -4.65 5.44
CA ASN A 57 4.50 -4.58 6.21
C ASN A 57 4.13 -3.13 6.53
N LYS A 58 5.10 -2.30 6.91
CA LYS A 58 4.85 -0.88 7.16
C LYS A 58 4.46 -0.13 5.90
N LEU A 59 5.02 -0.49 4.75
CA LEU A 59 4.64 0.09 3.48
C LEU A 59 3.18 -0.23 3.12
N VAL A 60 2.74 -1.48 3.31
CA VAL A 60 1.33 -1.88 3.09
C VAL A 60 0.37 -1.17 4.04
N GLN A 61 0.76 -1.01 5.31
CA GLN A 61 -0.04 -0.21 6.27
C GLN A 61 -0.13 1.25 5.83
N ALA A 62 0.97 1.83 5.37
CA ALA A 62 1.00 3.20 4.88
C ALA A 62 0.11 3.38 3.64
N THR A 63 0.15 2.46 2.67
CA THR A 63 -0.70 2.55 1.48
C THR A 63 -2.18 2.55 1.83
N ALA A 64 -2.62 1.66 2.74
CA ALA A 64 -4.00 1.61 3.18
C ALA A 64 -4.43 2.91 3.89
N TYR A 65 -3.55 3.45 4.74
CA TYR A 65 -3.79 4.73 5.41
C TYR A 65 -3.93 5.90 4.44
N TYR A 66 -3.05 6.00 3.45
CA TYR A 66 -3.10 7.08 2.46
C TYR A 66 -4.29 6.94 1.49
N GLU A 67 -4.72 5.72 1.18
CA GLU A 67 -5.91 5.47 0.37
C GLU A 67 -7.18 5.96 1.10
N ASP A 68 -7.35 5.60 2.37
CA ASP A 68 -8.46 6.08 3.21
C ASP A 68 -8.44 7.61 3.39
N LEU A 69 -7.27 8.20 3.62
CA LEU A 69 -7.13 9.66 3.66
C LEU A 69 -7.48 10.32 2.33
N CYS A 70 -7.05 9.75 1.20
CA CYS A 70 -7.34 10.28 -0.11
C CYS A 70 -8.85 10.23 -0.39
N GLU A 71 -9.50 9.11 -0.09
CA GLU A 71 -10.95 8.95 -0.22
C GLU A 71 -11.69 10.01 0.61
N LYS A 72 -11.33 10.18 1.89
CA LYS A 72 -11.92 11.21 2.76
C LYS A 72 -11.76 12.61 2.20
N LEU A 73 -10.57 12.96 1.72
CA LEU A 73 -10.30 14.28 1.15
C LEU A 73 -11.07 14.52 -0.16
N ILE A 74 -11.24 13.48 -0.98
CA ILE A 74 -12.04 13.55 -2.20
C ILE A 74 -13.51 13.76 -1.85
N LEU A 75 -14.06 12.99 -0.92
CA LEU A 75 -15.44 13.11 -0.47
C LEU A 75 -15.73 14.48 0.15
N ASP A 76 -14.84 14.98 0.99
CA ASP A 76 -14.98 16.32 1.59
C ASP A 76 -14.94 17.44 0.54
N LYS A 77 -14.07 17.31 -0.48
CA LYS A 77 -14.06 18.25 -1.62
C LYS A 77 -15.30 18.14 -2.49
N MET A 78 -15.82 16.94 -2.68
CA MET A 78 -17.05 16.68 -3.42
C MET A 78 -18.26 17.32 -2.71
N ALA A 79 -18.39 17.12 -1.40
CA ALA A 79 -19.44 17.72 -0.58
C ALA A 79 -19.36 19.26 -0.59
N ARG A 80 -18.17 19.84 -0.44
CA ARG A 80 -17.99 21.31 -0.50
C ARG A 80 -18.36 21.95 -1.83
N ASN A 81 -18.21 21.21 -2.93
CA ASN A 81 -18.47 21.70 -4.28
C ASN A 81 -19.81 21.23 -4.86
N GLN A 82 -20.65 20.60 -4.03
CA GLN A 82 -21.97 20.12 -4.42
C GLN A 82 -22.84 21.30 -4.87
N GLY A 83 -23.54 21.16 -5.98
CA GLY A 83 -24.39 22.20 -6.59
C GLY A 83 -23.70 23.10 -7.63
N VAL A 84 -22.40 23.39 -7.52
CA VAL A 84 -21.67 24.19 -8.53
C VAL A 84 -21.10 23.33 -9.66
N LEU A 85 -20.60 22.14 -9.32
CA LEU A 85 -19.93 21.23 -10.27
C LEU A 85 -20.72 19.95 -10.50
N ASP A 86 -22.02 19.99 -10.23
CA ASP A 86 -22.85 18.80 -10.15
C ASP A 86 -22.96 18.04 -11.49
N GLU A 87 -23.09 18.78 -12.58
CA GLU A 87 -23.10 18.24 -13.95
C GLU A 87 -21.78 17.52 -14.28
N LYS A 88 -20.64 18.05 -13.81
CA LYS A 88 -19.32 17.42 -14.00
C LYS A 88 -19.16 16.17 -13.15
N TYR A 89 -19.66 16.18 -11.91
CA TYR A 89 -19.65 14.99 -11.06
C TYR A 89 -20.55 13.89 -11.62
N ARG A 90 -21.70 14.23 -12.19
CA ARG A 90 -22.60 13.29 -12.84
C ARG A 90 -21.97 12.66 -14.08
N ALA A 91 -21.21 13.43 -14.87
CA ALA A 91 -20.44 12.92 -15.99
C ALA A 91 -19.27 12.00 -15.57
N LEU A 92 -18.55 12.35 -14.49
CA LEU A 92 -17.39 11.57 -14.01
C LEU A 92 -17.78 10.30 -13.26
N LEU A 93 -18.80 10.37 -12.39
CA LEU A 93 -19.22 9.26 -11.53
C LEU A 93 -20.25 8.36 -12.22
N GLY A 94 -20.99 8.86 -13.22
CA GLY A 94 -21.97 8.11 -13.99
C GLY A 94 -22.96 7.37 -13.09
N SER A 95 -23.03 6.04 -13.24
CA SER A 95 -23.92 5.18 -12.43
C SER A 95 -23.58 5.18 -10.93
N LYS A 96 -22.38 5.59 -10.53
CA LYS A 96 -21.95 5.66 -9.13
C LYS A 96 -22.33 6.98 -8.46
N TYR A 97 -22.84 7.96 -9.20
CA TYR A 97 -23.18 9.27 -8.66
C TYR A 97 -24.15 9.18 -7.47
N ALA A 98 -25.21 8.38 -7.60
CA ALA A 98 -26.22 8.16 -6.56
C ALA A 98 -25.68 7.52 -5.27
N LYS A 99 -24.50 6.87 -5.33
CA LYS A 99 -23.84 6.31 -4.14
C LYS A 99 -23.21 7.41 -3.28
N TYR A 100 -22.68 8.46 -3.91
CA TYR A 100 -21.91 9.52 -3.24
C TYR A 100 -22.77 10.74 -2.92
N PHE A 101 -23.81 11.00 -3.72
CA PHE A 101 -24.79 12.05 -3.52
C PHE A 101 -26.20 11.44 -3.57
N PRO A 102 -26.68 10.84 -2.48
CA PRO A 102 -28.08 10.44 -2.41
C PRO A 102 -28.95 11.69 -2.45
N ASP A 103 -29.99 11.69 -3.29
CA ASP A 103 -31.02 12.73 -3.28
C ASP A 103 -31.63 12.74 -1.87
N SER A 104 -31.38 13.80 -1.10
CA SER A 104 -32.03 13.98 0.20
C SER A 104 -33.52 14.15 -0.04
N ALA A 105 -34.30 13.12 0.31
CA ALA A 105 -35.75 13.23 0.47
C ALA A 105 -36.09 14.18 1.63
#